data_AF-A0A1V5WUD4-F1
#
_entry.id   AF-A0A1V5WUD4-F1
#
_cell.length_a   1.000
_cell.length_b   1.000
_cell.length_c   1.000
_cell.angle_alpha   90.00
_cell.angle_beta   90.00
_cell.angle_gamma   90.00
#
_symmetry.space_group_name_H-M   'P 1'
#
loop_
_entity.id
_entity.type
_entity.pdbx_description
1 polymer ?
#
loop_
_entity_poly.entity_id
_entity_poly.type
_entity_poly.pdbx_seq_one_letter_code
_entity_poly.pdbx_strand_id
1 'polypeptide(L)'
;MDDANNKRVMTQPQKVEYILNKGCEFLGLTRDDIIEGGVGYKSAKWQKKRYLIPVLQDYTILTPTEIGRALGYCDVASLAKAREVIVKDISGELYGSKKIKLVYDELLTYLNLNNHENQETNQRKETVA
;
A
#
# COMPACT_ATOMS: atom_id res chain seq x y z
N MET A 1 28.60 25.03 -9.73
CA MET A 1 28.27 23.64 -9.36
C MET A 1 27.65 23.72 -7.98
N ASP A 2 26.79 22.75 -7.62
CA ASP A 2 25.86 22.78 -6.47
C ASP A 2 24.57 23.56 -6.83
N ASP A 3 23.34 23.02 -6.83
CA ASP A 3 22.71 22.05 -5.93
C ASP A 3 21.93 20.95 -6.68
N ALA A 4 22.46 19.73 -6.66
CA ALA A 4 21.75 18.54 -7.08
C ALA A 4 21.27 17.76 -5.84
N ASN A 5 20.27 18.27 -5.11
CA ASN A 5 19.59 17.43 -4.11
C ASN A 5 18.16 17.87 -3.76
N ASN A 6 17.38 18.32 -4.74
CA ASN A 6 15.94 18.45 -4.56
C ASN A 6 15.27 17.07 -4.67
N LYS A 7 15.49 16.20 -3.67
CA LYS A 7 14.69 14.97 -3.50
C LYS A 7 13.28 15.40 -3.09
N ARG A 8 12.43 15.66 -4.09
CA ARG A 8 11.04 16.09 -3.89
C ARG A 8 10.31 15.08 -3.00
N VAL A 9 9.91 15.53 -1.82
CA VAL A 9 8.99 14.80 -0.93
C VAL A 9 7.67 14.63 -1.68
N MET A 10 7.18 13.39 -1.79
CA MET A 10 5.88 13.12 -2.42
C MET A 10 4.74 13.66 -1.55
N THR A 11 3.83 14.40 -2.17
CA THR A 11 2.56 14.80 -1.53
C THR A 11 1.69 13.58 -1.26
N GLN A 12 0.67 13.70 -0.39
CA GLN A 12 -0.25 12.59 -0.11
C GLN A 12 -0.93 12.02 -1.36
N PRO A 13 -1.46 12.84 -2.30
CA PRO A 13 -1.96 12.32 -3.58
C PRO A 13 -0.88 11.58 -4.39
N GLN A 14 0.35 12.09 -4.42
CA GLN A 14 1.46 11.43 -5.13
C GLN A 14 1.85 10.10 -4.49
N LYS A 15 1.83 10.01 -3.15
CA LYS A 15 2.07 8.74 -2.43
C LYS A 15 0.99 7.72 -2.74
N VAL A 16 -0.28 8.12 -2.74
CA VAL A 16 -1.41 7.25 -3.10
C VAL A 16 -1.24 6.73 -4.52
N GLU A 17 -1.04 7.61 -5.50
CA GLU A 17 -0.81 7.22 -6.90
C GLU A 17 0.43 6.34 -7.07
N TYR A 18 1.52 6.63 -6.36
CA TYR A 18 2.72 5.82 -6.40
C TYR A 18 2.46 4.40 -5.90
N ILE A 19 1.86 4.25 -4.72
CA ILE A 19 1.51 2.94 -4.12
C ILE A 19 0.59 2.16 -5.05
N LEU A 20 -0.42 2.83 -5.62
CA LEU A 20 -1.39 2.23 -6.50
C LEU A 20 -0.76 1.75 -7.82
N ASN A 21 0.09 2.55 -8.45
CA ASN A 21 0.73 2.20 -9.72
C ASN A 21 1.82 1.14 -9.52
N LYS A 22 2.75 1.35 -8.60
CA LYS A 22 3.86 0.44 -8.33
C LYS A 22 3.42 -0.84 -7.64
N GLY A 23 2.42 -0.77 -6.76
CA GLY A 23 1.81 -1.94 -6.16
C GLY A 23 1.10 -2.82 -7.19
N CYS A 24 0.37 -2.22 -8.14
CA CYS A 24 -0.21 -2.95 -9.27
C CYS A 24 0.88 -3.63 -10.13
N GLU A 25 1.96 -2.90 -10.47
CA GLU A 25 3.10 -3.44 -11.24
C GLU A 25 3.70 -4.69 -10.56
N PHE A 26 4.01 -4.59 -9.26
CA PHE A 26 4.57 -5.72 -8.49
C PHE A 26 3.63 -6.94 -8.46
N LEU A 27 2.32 -6.70 -8.30
CA LEU A 27 1.33 -7.77 -8.22
C LEU A 27 0.97 -8.37 -9.59
N GLY A 28 1.45 -7.78 -10.69
CA GLY A 28 1.06 -8.14 -12.06
C GLY A 28 -0.41 -7.84 -12.31
N LEU A 29 -0.89 -6.68 -11.86
CA LEU A 29 -2.24 -6.16 -12.03
C LEU A 29 -2.21 -4.84 -12.79
N THR A 30 -3.30 -4.48 -13.44
CA THR A 30 -3.54 -3.12 -13.94
C THR A 30 -4.32 -2.28 -12.91
N ARG A 31 -4.50 -0.98 -13.19
CA ARG A 31 -5.41 -0.13 -12.41
C ARG A 31 -6.86 -0.59 -12.56
N ASP A 32 -7.25 -0.99 -13.76
CA ASP A 32 -8.59 -1.48 -14.06
C ASP A 32 -8.86 -2.81 -13.33
N ASP A 33 -7.87 -3.71 -13.26
CA ASP A 33 -7.99 -4.99 -12.54
C ASP A 33 -8.36 -4.83 -11.06
N ILE A 34 -7.95 -3.73 -10.43
CA ILE A 34 -8.27 -3.49 -9.03
C ILE A 34 -9.59 -2.74 -8.85
N ILE A 35 -9.97 -1.88 -9.80
CA ILE A 35 -11.22 -1.09 -9.79
C ILE A 35 -12.42 -1.95 -10.20
N GLU A 36 -12.25 -2.88 -11.14
CA GLU A 36 -13.29 -3.81 -11.57
C GLU A 36 -13.75 -4.68 -10.40
N GLY A 37 -14.75 -4.16 -9.68
CA GLY A 37 -15.34 -4.72 -8.48
C GLY A 37 -16.17 -5.99 -8.71
N GLY A 38 -15.83 -6.82 -9.70
CA GLY A 38 -16.83 -7.65 -10.36
C GLY A 38 -16.39 -9.04 -10.83
N VAL A 39 -15.54 -9.79 -10.12
CA VAL A 39 -15.46 -11.25 -10.35
C VAL A 39 -14.91 -11.98 -9.12
N GLY A 40 -15.83 -12.29 -8.20
CA GLY A 40 -15.65 -13.25 -7.11
C GLY A 40 -14.51 -12.99 -6.13
N TYR A 41 -14.83 -12.92 -4.83
CA TYR A 41 -13.85 -12.85 -3.73
C TYR A 41 -12.73 -13.91 -3.76
N LYS A 42 -12.88 -14.95 -4.59
CA LYS A 42 -11.93 -16.06 -4.76
C LYS A 42 -10.99 -15.93 -5.96
N SER A 43 -11.14 -14.94 -6.85
CA SER A 43 -10.25 -14.83 -8.00
C SER A 43 -8.85 -14.38 -7.56
N ALA A 44 -7.82 -14.84 -8.28
CA ALA A 44 -6.42 -14.52 -7.95
C ALA A 44 -6.15 -13.00 -7.94
N LYS A 45 -6.81 -12.25 -8.84
CA LYS A 45 -6.72 -10.78 -8.90
C LYS A 45 -7.25 -10.13 -7.61
N TRP A 46 -8.40 -10.59 -7.12
CA TRP A 46 -8.98 -10.14 -5.86
C TRP A 46 -8.11 -10.47 -4.65
N GLN A 47 -7.53 -11.67 -4.63
CA GLN A 47 -6.65 -12.08 -3.53
C GLN A 47 -5.39 -11.20 -3.49
N LYS A 48 -4.81 -10.88 -4.66
CA LYS A 48 -3.63 -10.02 -4.81
C LYS A 48 -3.89 -8.57 -4.43
N LYS A 49 -4.99 -7.94 -4.86
CA LYS A 49 -5.19 -6.50 -4.55
C LYS A 49 -5.30 -6.19 -3.05
N ARG A 50 -5.65 -7.17 -2.22
CA ARG A 50 -5.74 -7.01 -0.75
C ARG A 50 -4.40 -6.65 -0.11
N TYR A 51 -3.26 -6.99 -0.73
CA TYR A 51 -1.94 -6.58 -0.24
C TYR A 51 -1.81 -5.04 -0.17
N LEU A 52 -2.54 -4.30 -1.02
CA LEU A 52 -2.50 -2.83 -1.04
C LEU A 52 -3.30 -2.18 0.09
N ILE A 53 -4.22 -2.92 0.75
CA ILE A 53 -5.05 -2.37 1.83
C ILE A 53 -4.19 -1.89 3.02
N PRO A 54 -3.39 -2.76 3.67
CA PRO A 54 -2.55 -2.31 4.78
C PRO A 54 -1.49 -1.30 4.33
N VAL A 55 -0.94 -1.40 3.11
CA VAL A 55 0.03 -0.40 2.61
C VAL A 55 -0.60 1.00 2.52
N LEU A 56 -1.78 1.12 1.92
CA LEU A 56 -2.47 2.41 1.83
C LEU A 56 -2.86 2.93 3.22
N GLN A 57 -3.26 2.04 4.12
CA GLN A 57 -3.62 2.42 5.48
C GLN A 57 -2.42 2.93 6.30
N ASP A 58 -1.26 2.28 6.17
CA ASP A 58 -0.11 2.57 7.01
C ASP A 58 0.74 3.73 6.47
N TYR A 59 0.76 3.93 5.14
CA TYR A 59 1.63 4.90 4.48
C TYR A 59 0.91 6.10 3.86
N THR A 60 -0.40 6.21 4.04
CA THR A 60 -1.20 7.35 3.57
C THR A 60 -2.19 7.81 4.64
N ILE A 61 -2.83 8.96 4.41
CA ILE A 61 -3.88 9.49 5.28
C ILE A 61 -5.30 9.11 4.82
N LEU A 62 -5.43 8.17 3.86
CA LEU A 62 -6.74 7.80 3.32
C LEU A 62 -7.61 7.15 4.41
N THR A 63 -8.86 7.60 4.48
CA THR A 63 -9.90 6.96 5.28
C THR A 63 -10.26 5.59 4.69
N PRO A 64 -10.84 4.67 5.48
CA PRO A 64 -11.32 3.39 4.95
C PRO A 64 -12.24 3.54 3.74
N THR A 65 -13.10 4.56 3.72
CA THR A 65 -13.98 4.82 2.58
C THR A 65 -13.20 5.18 1.31
N GLU A 66 -12.14 5.99 1.43
CA GLU A 66 -11.30 6.37 0.30
C GLU A 66 -10.43 5.21 -0.20
N ILE A 67 -9.89 4.39 0.70
CA ILE A 67 -9.19 3.15 0.35
C ILE A 67 -10.13 2.21 -0.41
N GLY A 68 -11.37 2.07 0.09
CA GLY A 68 -12.39 1.26 -0.56
C GLY A 68 -12.66 1.71 -2.00
N ARG A 69 -12.86 3.01 -2.20
CA ARG A 69 -13.04 3.59 -3.55
C ARG A 69 -11.81 3.38 -4.45
N ALA A 70 -10.61 3.62 -3.93
CA ALA A 70 -9.36 3.48 -4.68
C ALA A 70 -9.07 2.04 -5.14
N LEU A 71 -9.62 1.05 -4.42
CA LEU A 71 -9.45 -0.38 -4.67
C LEU A 71 -10.73 -1.07 -5.18
N GLY A 72 -11.74 -0.31 -5.61
CA GLY A 72 -12.96 -0.86 -6.22
C GLY A 72 -13.82 -1.73 -5.27
N TYR A 73 -13.85 -1.41 -3.97
CA TYR A 73 -14.78 -2.01 -3.02
C TYR A 73 -16.11 -1.26 -3.05
N CYS A 74 -17.21 -2.01 -3.19
CA CYS A 74 -18.56 -1.45 -3.24
C CYS A 74 -19.01 -0.83 -1.91
N ASP A 75 -18.50 -1.35 -0.79
CA ASP A 75 -18.86 -0.91 0.55
C ASP A 75 -17.71 -1.12 1.55
N VAL A 76 -17.79 -0.39 2.67
CA VAL A 76 -16.77 -0.39 3.72
C VAL A 76 -16.72 -1.71 4.49
N ALA A 77 -17.83 -2.46 4.59
CA ALA A 77 -17.84 -3.75 5.28
C ALA A 77 -17.05 -4.82 4.49
N SER A 78 -17.20 -4.82 3.17
CA SER A 78 -16.43 -5.66 2.25
C SER A 78 -14.93 -5.34 2.32
N LEU A 79 -14.56 -4.06 2.40
CA LEU A 79 -13.17 -3.65 2.64
C LEU A 79 -12.67 -4.11 4.01
N ALA A 80 -13.46 -3.89 5.07
CA ALA A 80 -13.10 -4.28 6.44
C ALA A 80 -12.86 -5.79 6.54
N LYS A 81 -13.69 -6.60 5.87
CA LYS A 81 -13.50 -8.06 5.83
C LYS A 81 -12.23 -8.44 5.07
N ALA A 82 -11.97 -7.81 3.93
CA ALA A 82 -10.75 -8.05 3.16
C ALA A 82 -9.50 -7.68 3.96
N ARG A 83 -9.54 -6.56 4.69
CA ARG A 83 -8.49 -6.12 5.62
C ARG A 83 -8.25 -7.13 6.72
N GLU A 84 -9.31 -7.57 7.40
CA GLU A 84 -9.20 -8.55 8.50
C GLU A 84 -8.48 -9.82 8.03
N VAL A 85 -8.86 -10.33 6.85
CA VAL A 85 -8.25 -11.54 6.29
C VAL A 85 -6.77 -11.32 5.97
N ILE A 86 -6.42 -10.25 5.23
CA ILE A 86 -5.02 -10.05 4.82
C ILE A 86 -4.10 -9.74 6.02
N VAL A 87 -4.59 -9.03 7.05
CA VAL A 87 -3.82 -8.79 8.28
C VAL A 87 -3.53 -10.10 9.01
N LYS A 88 -4.53 -10.99 9.14
CA LYS A 88 -4.34 -12.32 9.74
C LYS A 88 -3.42 -13.21 8.91
N ASP A 89 -3.51 -13.12 7.59
CA ASP A 89 -2.60 -13.83 6.69
C ASP A 89 -1.15 -13.34 6.83
N ILE A 90 -0.93 -12.03 6.97
CA ILE A 90 0.41 -11.43 7.17
C ILE A 90 0.95 -11.73 8.59
N SER A 91 0.10 -11.70 9.62
CA SER A 91 0.52 -11.88 11.02
C SER A 91 0.93 -13.30 11.37
N GLY A 92 0.60 -14.28 10.52
CA GLY A 92 0.90 -15.68 10.79
C GLY A 92 -0.28 -16.47 11.34
N GLU A 93 -1.41 -15.83 11.62
CA GLU A 93 -2.57 -16.42 12.31
C GLU A 93 -3.35 -17.44 11.47
N LEU A 94 -3.19 -17.43 10.15
CA LEU A 94 -3.84 -18.35 9.22
C LEU A 94 -2.84 -19.35 8.61
N TYR A 95 -3.31 -20.56 8.26
CA TYR A 95 -2.48 -21.58 7.61
C TYR A 95 -2.02 -21.13 6.23
N GLY A 96 -0.72 -21.23 5.91
CA GLY A 96 -0.13 -20.70 4.66
C GLY A 96 0.36 -19.25 4.71
N SER A 97 0.22 -18.59 5.87
CA SER A 97 0.60 -17.21 6.15
C SER A 97 2.07 -16.83 5.87
N LYS A 98 3.03 -17.76 6.05
CA LYS A 98 4.46 -17.45 5.84
C LYS A 98 4.76 -16.95 4.43
N LYS A 99 4.12 -17.53 3.40
CA LYS A 99 4.30 -17.08 2.02
C LYS A 99 3.64 -15.73 1.77
N ILE A 100 2.48 -15.48 2.40
CA ILE A 100 1.76 -14.21 2.27
C ILE A 100 2.56 -13.09 2.92
N LYS A 101 3.09 -13.32 4.12
CA LYS A 101 3.99 -12.38 4.79
C LYS A 101 5.22 -12.06 3.94
N LEU A 102 5.88 -13.08 3.37
CA LEU A 102 7.04 -12.86 2.50
C LEU A 102 6.70 -11.95 1.30
N VAL A 103 5.60 -12.23 0.60
CA VAL A 103 5.15 -11.40 -0.54
C VAL A 103 4.85 -9.96 -0.10
N TYR A 104 4.27 -9.80 1.09
CA TYR A 104 4.00 -8.48 1.65
C TYR A 104 5.29 -7.71 2.01
N ASP A 105 6.26 -8.37 2.63
CA ASP A 105 7.56 -7.76 2.97
C ASP A 105 8.34 -7.39 1.69
N GLU A 106 8.27 -8.22 0.64
CA GLU A 106 8.82 -7.93 -0.69
C GLU A 106 8.13 -6.74 -1.35
N LEU A 107 6.80 -6.62 -1.25
CA LEU A 107 6.05 -5.46 -1.74
C LEU A 107 6.49 -4.18 -1.03
N LEU A 108 6.61 -4.19 0.29
CA LEU A 108 7.09 -3.03 1.05
C LEU A 108 8.50 -2.62 0.64
N THR A 109 9.38 -3.61 0.43
CA THR A 109 10.75 -3.39 -0.04
C THR A 109 10.76 -2.78 -1.45
N TYR A 110 9.94 -3.32 -2.36
CA TYR A 110 9.80 -2.83 -3.73
C TYR A 110 9.29 -1.38 -3.78
N LEU A 111 8.32 -1.04 -2.93
CA LEU A 111 7.78 0.32 -2.83
C LEU A 111 8.74 1.30 -2.13
N ASN A 112 9.74 0.79 -1.40
CA ASN A 112 10.79 1.58 -0.76
C ASN A 112 10.26 2.77 0.07
N LEU A 113 9.11 2.60 0.72
CA LEU A 113 8.40 3.70 1.39
C LEU A 113 9.16 4.23 2.62
N ASN A 114 10.03 3.41 3.22
CA ASN A 114 10.84 3.74 4.41
C ASN A 114 12.00 4.71 4.14
N ASN A 115 12.42 4.91 2.88
CA ASN A 115 13.50 5.85 2.55
C ASN A 115 13.03 7.32 2.46
N HIS A 116 11.72 7.57 2.59
CA HIS A 116 11.15 8.91 2.52
C HIS A 116 10.84 9.55 3.89
N GLU A 117 10.73 8.77 4.97
CA GLU A 117 10.44 9.30 6.32
C GLU A 117 11.70 9.62 7.15
N ASN A 118 12.82 8.93 6.92
CA ASN A 118 14.07 9.15 7.68
C ASN A 118 14.80 10.47 7.41
N GLN A 119 14.30 11.32 6.49
CA GLN A 119 14.87 12.66 6.25
C GLN A 119 14.15 13.77 7.03
N GLU A 120 12.92 13.54 7.52
CA GLU A 120 12.17 14.55 8.29
C GLU A 120 12.67 14.68 9.74
N THR A 121 13.23 13.60 10.31
CA THR A 121 13.73 13.59 11.70
C THR A 121 15.11 14.23 11.85
N ASN A 122 15.93 14.27 10.80
CA ASN A 122 17.27 14.87 10.86
C ASN A 122 17.28 16.37 10.54
N GLN A 123 16.37 16.88 9.70
CA GLN A 123 16.31 18.33 9.43
C GLN A 123 15.76 19.15 10.61
N ARG A 124 14.92 18.58 11.49
CA ARG A 124 14.43 19.27 12.70
C ARG A 124 15.47 19.41 13.82
N LYS A 125 16.59 18.70 13.75
CA LYS A 125 17.67 18.78 14.76
C LYS A 125 18.75 19.80 14.42
N GLU A 126 18.92 20.18 13.16
CA GLU A 126 19.93 21.16 12.74
C GLU A 126 19.40 22.60 12.70
N THR A 127 18.09 22.84 12.75
CA THR A 127 17.53 24.21 12.83
C THR A 127 17.41 24.74 14.27
N VAL A 128 17.83 23.95 15.27
CA VAL A 128 17.79 24.33 16.70
C VAL A 128 19.18 24.24 17.35
N ALA A 129 20.26 24.29 16.56
CA ALA A 129 21.63 24.43 17.04
C ALA A 129 22.21 25.79 16.61
#